data_AF-A0A835WVK5-F1
#
_entry.id   AF-A0A835WVK5-F1
#
_cell.length_a   1.000
_cell.length_b   1.000
_cell.length_c   1.000
_cell.angle_alpha   90.00
_cell.angle_beta   90.00
_cell.angle_gamma   90.00
#
_symmetry.space_group_name_H-M   'P 1'
#
loop_
_entity.id
_entity.type
_entity.pdbx_description
1 polymer ?
#
loop_
_entity_poly.entity_id
_entity_poly.type
_entity_poly.pdbx_seq_one_letter_code
_entity_poly.pdbx_strand_id
1 'polypeptide(L)'
;MSSTKPSPAKAVTSTADRELATLKQQCNALADQLGRVLLSVPAIGRLLANTTTISAEDLLLTSEEVQEAALRTIWLAHYYSLARDLGVLPELATAQAERWRAAAPPEELLHRIAADVARQVREYAQVGTGGGLGTVGR
;
A
#
# COMPACT_ATOMS: atom_id res chain seq x y z
N MET A 1 -3.70 35.98 -51.41
CA MET A 1 -3.05 34.65 -51.34
C MET A 1 -1.97 34.78 -50.28
N SER A 2 -1.97 34.11 -49.13
CA SER A 2 -2.54 32.81 -48.80
C SER A 2 -2.84 32.78 -47.29
N SER A 3 -4.02 32.26 -46.97
CA SER A 3 -4.47 31.98 -45.62
C SER A 3 -3.88 30.64 -45.19
N THR A 4 -2.86 30.64 -44.34
CA THR A 4 -2.27 29.40 -43.82
C THR A 4 -2.86 29.13 -42.44
N LYS A 5 -4.01 28.48 -42.43
CA LYS A 5 -4.69 27.98 -41.23
C LYS A 5 -3.78 26.93 -40.56
N PRO A 6 -3.37 27.06 -39.28
CA PRO A 6 -2.55 26.06 -38.63
C PRO A 6 -3.34 24.76 -38.43
N SER A 7 -2.72 23.65 -38.82
CA SER A 7 -3.26 22.29 -38.76
C SER A 7 -3.52 21.83 -37.32
N PRO A 8 -4.65 21.17 -37.02
CA PRO A 8 -5.09 20.85 -35.65
C PRO A 8 -4.20 19.82 -34.94
N ALA A 9 -3.49 18.97 -35.67
CA ALA A 9 -2.71 17.87 -35.07
C ALA A 9 -1.50 18.35 -34.24
N LYS A 10 -0.86 19.46 -34.60
CA LYS A 10 0.35 19.97 -33.93
C LYS A 10 0.02 20.74 -32.64
N ALA A 11 -1.19 21.29 -32.54
CA ALA A 11 -1.67 21.98 -31.36
C ALA A 11 -2.05 20.99 -30.25
N VAL A 12 -2.69 19.86 -30.61
CA VAL A 12 -3.12 18.82 -29.67
C VAL A 12 -1.92 18.12 -29.01
N THR A 13 -0.84 17.85 -29.75
CA THR A 13 0.40 17.29 -29.17
C THR A 13 1.06 18.25 -28.19
N SER A 14 1.10 19.55 -28.53
CA SER A 14 1.70 20.57 -27.66
C SER A 14 0.92 20.82 -26.36
N THR A 15 -0.39 20.56 -26.35
CA THR A 15 -1.21 20.62 -25.14
C THR A 15 -0.97 19.38 -24.26
N ALA A 16 -0.97 18.18 -24.85
CA ALA A 16 -0.66 16.95 -24.14
C ALA A 16 0.75 16.96 -23.52
N ASP A 17 1.74 17.51 -24.23
CA ASP A 17 3.11 17.66 -23.72
C ASP A 17 3.18 18.60 -22.50
N ARG A 18 2.35 19.66 -22.48
CA ARG A 18 2.24 20.57 -21.33
C ARG A 18 1.58 19.87 -20.14
N GLU A 19 0.50 19.15 -20.38
CA GLU A 19 -0.21 18.39 -19.33
C GLU A 19 0.72 17.34 -18.70
N LEU A 20 1.48 16.63 -19.53
CA LEU A 20 2.49 15.66 -19.08
C LEU A 20 3.60 16.32 -18.25
N ALA A 21 4.06 17.51 -18.65
CA ALA A 21 5.04 18.27 -17.88
C ALA A 21 4.48 18.73 -16.53
N THR A 22 3.23 19.20 -16.49
CA THR A 22 2.56 19.60 -15.24
C THR A 22 2.34 18.42 -14.31
N LEU A 23 1.91 17.25 -14.82
CA LEU A 23 1.72 16.05 -14.02
C LEU A 23 3.05 15.56 -13.44
N LYS A 24 4.13 15.55 -14.23
CA LYS A 24 5.47 15.21 -13.73
C LYS A 24 5.93 16.14 -12.62
N GLN A 25 5.69 17.45 -12.77
CA GLN A 25 6.01 18.43 -11.74
C GLN A 25 5.21 18.17 -10.46
N GLN A 26 3.93 17.84 -10.57
CA GLN A 26 3.08 17.49 -9.43
C GLN A 26 3.54 16.20 -8.74
N CYS A 27 3.89 15.16 -9.50
CA CYS A 27 4.44 13.92 -8.94
C CYS A 27 5.74 14.17 -8.17
N ASN A 28 6.65 14.98 -8.71
CA ASN A 28 7.90 15.33 -8.04
C ASN A 28 7.66 16.14 -6.75
N ALA A 29 6.74 17.11 -6.80
CA ALA A 29 6.36 17.89 -5.62
C ALA A 29 5.75 17.01 -4.52
N LEU A 30 4.88 16.06 -4.88
CA LEU A 30 4.32 15.08 -3.95
C LEU A 30 5.39 14.15 -3.37
N ALA A 31 6.34 13.69 -4.19
CA ALA A 31 7.45 12.87 -3.74
C ALA A 31 8.34 13.60 -2.71
N ASP A 32 8.64 14.88 -2.95
CA ASP A 32 9.38 15.73 -2.02
C ASP A 32 8.60 15.96 -0.71
N GLN A 33 7.28 16.16 -0.79
CA GLN A 33 6.42 16.30 0.38
C GLN A 33 6.39 15.01 1.21
N LEU A 34 6.24 13.85 0.55
CA LEU A 34 6.30 12.55 1.20
C LEU A 34 7.65 12.32 1.87
N GLY A 35 8.76 12.66 1.20
CA GLY A 35 10.10 12.57 1.78
C GLY A 35 10.24 13.40 3.06
N ARG A 36 9.70 14.62 3.08
CA ARG A 36 9.70 15.49 4.27
C ARG A 36 8.89 14.90 5.43
N VAL A 37 7.73 14.32 5.14
CA VAL A 37 6.89 13.65 6.15
C VAL A 37 7.57 12.40 6.69
N LEU A 38 8.14 11.57 5.81
CA LEU A 38 8.89 10.37 6.20
C LEU A 38 10.11 10.69 7.08
N LEU A 39 10.82 11.79 6.80
CA LEU A 39 11.94 12.23 7.63
C LEU A 39 11.50 12.83 8.97
N SER A 40 10.29 13.38 9.06
CA SER A 40 9.77 13.97 10.30
C SER A 40 9.15 12.93 11.24
N VAL A 41 8.61 11.82 10.73
CA VAL A 41 8.00 10.75 11.53
C VAL A 41 8.94 10.20 12.63
N PRO A 42 10.22 9.87 12.35
CA PRO A 42 11.16 9.44 13.41
C PRO A 42 11.46 10.55 14.43
N ALA A 43 11.48 11.81 14.00
CA ALA A 43 11.70 12.94 14.90
C ALA A 43 10.50 13.16 15.84
N ILE A 44 9.28 13.01 15.31
CA ILE A 44 8.03 13.04 16.09
C ILE A 44 8.00 11.86 17.07
N GLY A 45 8.37 10.65 16.62
CA GLY A 45 8.48 9.47 17.48
C GLY A 45 9.46 9.68 18.63
N ARG A 46 10.65 10.24 18.37
CA ARG A 46 11.64 10.57 19.42
C ARG A 46 11.14 11.65 20.39
N LEU A 47 10.38 12.63 19.92
CA LEU A 47 9.75 13.67 20.74
C LEU A 47 8.61 13.13 21.61
N LEU A 48 7.89 12.10 21.16
CA LEU A 48 6.89 11.43 21.99
C LEU A 48 7.55 10.48 22.99
N ALA A 49 8.63 9.82 22.59
CA ALA A 49 9.41 8.93 23.46
C ALA A 49 10.20 9.67 24.54
N ASN A 50 10.56 10.93 24.33
CA ASN A 50 11.21 11.72 25.38
C ASN A 50 10.21 12.28 26.42
N THR A 51 8.91 12.25 26.11
CA THR A 51 7.83 12.70 27.01
C THR A 51 7.07 11.55 27.66
N THR A 52 7.22 10.31 27.16
CA THR A 52 6.55 9.10 27.65
C THR A 52 7.57 7.99 27.92
N THR A 53 7.22 6.94 28.66
CA THR A 53 8.11 5.78 28.89
C THR A 53 8.15 4.78 27.72
N ILE A 54 7.57 5.16 26.57
CA ILE A 54 7.41 4.30 25.38
C ILE A 54 8.51 4.68 24.38
N SER A 55 9.27 3.72 23.86
CA SER A 55 10.32 4.00 22.89
C SER A 55 9.74 4.49 21.57
N ALA A 56 10.48 5.31 20.82
CA ALA A 56 10.09 5.72 19.47
C ALA A 56 9.96 4.53 18.52
N GLU A 57 10.69 3.45 18.82
CA GLU A 57 10.66 2.17 18.11
C GLU A 57 9.35 1.42 18.39
N ASP A 58 8.80 1.53 19.61
CA ASP A 58 7.51 0.94 19.98
C ASP A 58 6.31 1.69 19.36
N LEU A 59 6.53 2.92 18.90
CA LEU A 59 5.53 3.76 18.22
C LEU A 59 5.52 3.56 16.70
N LEU A 60 6.53 2.89 16.14
CA LEU A 60 6.65 2.61 14.72
C LEU A 60 6.29 1.15 14.46
N LEU A 61 5.26 0.92 13.66
CA LEU A 61 4.91 -0.42 13.20
C LEU A 61 6.09 -1.02 12.44
N THR A 62 6.48 -2.23 12.80
CA THR A 62 7.41 -3.04 12.03
C THR A 62 6.83 -3.35 10.66
N SER A 63 7.68 -3.70 9.70
CA SER A 63 7.21 -4.08 8.35
C SER A 63 6.19 -5.22 8.43
N GLU A 64 6.39 -6.19 9.31
CA GLU A 64 5.47 -7.32 9.50
C GLU A 64 4.10 -6.85 10.02
N GLU A 65 4.08 -5.99 11.03
CA GLU A 65 2.83 -5.43 11.58
C GLU A 65 2.07 -4.58 10.56
N VAL A 66 2.79 -3.82 9.72
CA VAL A 66 2.18 -3.07 8.60
C VAL A 66 1.54 -4.04 7.59
N GLN A 67 2.23 -5.13 7.25
CA GLN A 67 1.72 -6.14 6.32
C GLN A 67 0.49 -6.86 6.87
N GLU A 68 0.52 -7.20 8.16
CA GLU A 68 -0.59 -7.88 8.82
C GLU A 68 -1.81 -6.95 8.97
N ALA A 69 -1.60 -5.68 9.33
CA ALA A 69 -2.65 -4.67 9.38
C ALA A 69 -3.27 -4.42 7.99
N ALA A 70 -2.44 -4.36 6.94
CA ALA A 70 -2.88 -4.24 5.55
C ALA A 70 -3.78 -5.43 5.15
N LEU A 71 -3.34 -6.66 5.45
CA LEU A 71 -4.09 -7.86 5.12
C LEU A 71 -5.45 -7.90 5.83
N ARG A 72 -5.47 -7.62 7.14
CA ARG A 72 -6.72 -7.56 7.93
C ARG A 72 -7.70 -6.54 7.38
N THR A 73 -7.20 -5.36 7.00
CA THR A 73 -8.01 -4.25 6.47
C THR A 73 -8.69 -4.63 5.16
N ILE A 74 -7.95 -5.27 4.25
CA ILE A 74 -8.47 -5.74 2.95
C ILE A 74 -9.49 -6.86 3.12
N TRP A 75 -9.26 -7.77 4.06
CA TRP A 75 -10.22 -8.82 4.38
C TRP A 75 -11.52 -8.24 4.94
N LEU A 76 -11.44 -7.26 5.83
CA LEU A 76 -12.62 -6.56 6.35
C LEU A 76 -13.41 -5.87 5.23
N ALA A 77 -12.72 -5.15 4.33
CA ALA A 77 -13.35 -4.53 3.16
C ALA A 77 -14.10 -5.55 2.29
N HIS A 78 -13.49 -6.72 2.06
CA HIS A 78 -14.11 -7.81 1.31
C HIS A 78 -15.35 -8.37 2.03
N TYR A 79 -15.25 -8.70 3.32
CA TYR A 79 -16.37 -9.28 4.06
C TYR A 79 -17.55 -8.31 4.22
N TYR A 80 -17.30 -7.01 4.43
CA TYR A 80 -18.38 -6.02 4.47
C TYR A 80 -19.02 -5.82 3.09
N SER A 81 -18.24 -5.90 2.00
CA SER A 81 -18.79 -5.91 0.63
C SER A 81 -19.67 -7.14 0.41
N LEU A 82 -19.22 -8.31 0.85
CA LEU A 82 -20.01 -9.54 0.76
C LEU A 82 -21.28 -9.47 1.62
N ALA A 83 -21.19 -8.93 2.84
CA ALA A 83 -22.35 -8.75 3.72
C ALA A 83 -23.39 -7.82 3.10
N ARG A 84 -22.95 -6.75 2.42
CA ARG A 84 -23.83 -5.88 1.61
C ARG A 84 -24.52 -6.67 0.50
N ASP A 85 -23.75 -7.44 -0.27
CA ASP A 85 -24.27 -8.19 -1.42
C ASP A 85 -25.25 -9.31 -0.99
N LEU A 86 -25.06 -9.86 0.21
CA LEU A 86 -25.96 -10.83 0.85
C LEU A 86 -27.14 -10.20 1.61
N GLY A 87 -27.23 -8.87 1.67
CA GLY A 87 -28.31 -8.16 2.37
C GLY A 87 -28.24 -8.21 3.90
N VAL A 88 -27.08 -8.55 4.47
CA VAL A 88 -26.88 -8.58 5.93
C VAL A 88 -26.55 -7.18 6.42
N LEU A 89 -27.51 -6.53 7.11
CA LEU A 89 -27.38 -5.15 7.62
C LEU A 89 -26.85 -4.19 6.54
N PRO A 90 -27.55 -4.03 5.40
CA PRO A 90 -27.00 -3.47 4.16
C PRO A 90 -26.49 -2.03 4.31
N GLU A 91 -27.14 -1.20 5.10
CA GLU A 91 -26.72 0.18 5.38
C GLU A 91 -25.38 0.24 6.13
N LEU A 92 -25.24 -0.58 7.19
CA LEU A 92 -24.00 -0.68 7.95
C LEU A 92 -22.90 -1.31 7.10
N ALA A 93 -23.22 -2.38 6.38
CA ALA A 93 -22.26 -3.09 5.54
C ALA A 93 -21.71 -2.19 4.42
N THR A 94 -22.56 -1.36 3.80
CA THR A 94 -22.12 -0.39 2.79
C THR A 94 -21.20 0.66 3.39
N ALA A 95 -21.60 1.29 4.50
CA ALA A 95 -20.77 2.31 5.16
C ALA A 95 -19.41 1.75 5.63
N GLN A 96 -19.40 0.52 6.13
CA GLN A 96 -18.17 -0.15 6.57
C GLN A 96 -17.30 -0.58 5.39
N ALA A 97 -17.88 -1.13 4.32
CA ALA A 97 -17.13 -1.52 3.13
C ALA A 97 -16.38 -0.34 2.52
N GLU A 98 -17.05 0.80 2.36
CA GLU A 98 -16.43 2.02 1.85
C GLU A 98 -15.32 2.54 2.79
N ARG A 99 -15.57 2.55 4.11
CA ARG A 99 -14.56 2.95 5.10
C ARG A 99 -13.31 2.08 5.05
N TRP A 100 -13.49 0.76 5.04
CA TRP A 100 -12.37 -0.18 5.03
C TRP A 100 -11.67 -0.23 3.68
N ARG A 101 -12.39 0.00 2.57
CA ARG A 101 -11.77 0.21 1.24
C ARG A 101 -10.91 1.48 1.22
N ALA A 102 -11.39 2.58 1.79
CA ALA A 102 -10.62 3.82 1.87
C ALA A 102 -9.38 3.68 2.77
N ALA A 103 -9.46 2.86 3.82
CA ALA A 103 -8.35 2.54 4.70
C ALA A 103 -7.42 1.44 4.15
N ALA A 104 -7.86 0.69 3.14
CA ALA A 104 -7.06 -0.36 2.54
C ALA A 104 -5.88 0.24 1.77
N PRO A 105 -4.69 -0.36 1.90
CA PRO A 105 -3.56 0.09 1.11
C PRO A 105 -3.77 -0.17 -0.39
N PRO A 106 -3.02 0.52 -1.26
CA PRO A 106 -3.09 0.33 -2.71
C PRO A 106 -2.90 -1.13 -3.12
N GLU A 107 -3.53 -1.51 -4.23
CA GLU A 107 -3.52 -2.88 -4.75
C GLU A 107 -2.10 -3.39 -5.04
N GLU A 108 -1.19 -2.51 -5.46
CA GLU A 108 0.23 -2.84 -5.68
C GLU A 108 0.93 -3.25 -4.37
N LEU A 109 0.56 -2.62 -3.24
CA LEU A 109 1.09 -3.00 -1.94
C LEU A 109 0.57 -4.39 -1.57
N LEU A 110 -0.71 -4.68 -1.79
CA LEU A 110 -1.28 -6.01 -1.54
C LEU A 110 -0.52 -7.10 -2.32
N HIS A 111 -0.27 -6.89 -3.61
CA HIS A 111 0.46 -7.86 -4.44
C HIS A 111 1.88 -8.11 -3.91
N ARG A 112 2.58 -7.05 -3.47
CA ARG A 112 3.90 -7.17 -2.87
C ARG A 112 3.86 -7.99 -1.58
N ILE A 113 2.90 -7.70 -0.70
CA ILE A 113 2.70 -8.42 0.57
C ILE A 113 2.41 -9.90 0.31
N ALA A 114 1.47 -10.19 -0.60
CA ALA A 114 1.12 -11.56 -0.95
C ALA A 114 2.33 -12.33 -1.52
N ALA A 115 3.16 -11.69 -2.33
CA ALA A 115 4.39 -12.29 -2.87
C ALA A 115 5.43 -12.57 -1.78
N ASP A 116 5.60 -11.67 -0.82
CA ASP A 116 6.52 -11.84 0.31
C ASP A 116 6.06 -12.97 1.24
N VAL A 117 4.78 -12.99 1.62
CA VAL A 117 4.18 -14.08 2.41
C VAL A 117 4.34 -15.43 1.68
N ALA A 118 4.08 -15.49 0.37
CA ALA A 118 4.24 -16.71 -0.42
C ALA A 118 5.71 -17.15 -0.55
N ARG A 119 6.68 -16.24 -0.47
CA ARG A 119 8.11 -16.57 -0.42
C ARG A 119 8.46 -17.19 0.93
N GLN A 120 8.03 -16.55 2.02
CA GLN A 120 8.31 -16.97 3.37
C GLN A 120 7.71 -18.35 3.69
N VAL A 121 6.47 -18.62 3.25
CA VAL A 121 5.84 -19.94 3.38
C VAL A 121 6.62 -21.04 2.64
N ARG A 122 7.18 -20.73 1.45
CA ARG A 122 8.00 -21.68 0.70
C ARG A 122 9.32 -21.98 1.39
N GLU A 123 9.96 -20.96 1.97
CA GLU A 123 11.21 -21.12 2.72
C GLU A 123 10.99 -21.97 3.98
N TYR A 124 9.93 -21.71 4.75
CA TYR A 124 9.57 -22.56 5.91
C TYR A 124 9.28 -24.01 5.51
N ALA A 125 8.59 -24.25 4.40
CA ALA A 125 8.30 -25.60 3.90
C ALA A 125 9.58 -26.37 3.51
N GLN A 126 10.58 -25.68 2.96
CA GLN A 126 11.86 -26.29 2.60
C GLN A 126 12.71 -26.63 3.83
N VAL A 127 12.71 -25.77 4.86
CA VAL A 127 13.42 -26.02 6.12
C VAL A 127 12.80 -27.21 6.88
N GLY A 128 11.48 -27.39 6.80
CA GLY A 128 10.77 -28.51 7.43
C GLY A 128 11.00 -29.88 6.78
N THR A 129 11.63 -29.95 5.61
CA THR A 129 11.81 -31.21 4.85
C THR A 129 13.22 -31.82 5.01
N GLY A 130 14.14 -31.15 5.73
CA GLY A 130 15.54 -31.57 5.88
C GLY A 130 15.88 -32.36 7.16
N GLY A 131 14.92 -32.60 8.06
CA GLY A 131 15.19 -33.13 9.41
C GLY A 131 14.36 -34.36 9.76
N GLY A 132 14.64 -35.51 9.16
CA GLY A 132 14.02 -36.76 9.62
C GLY A 132 14.13 -37.91 8.66
N LEU A 133 15.29 -38.55 8.58
CA LEU A 133 15.46 -39.97 8.27
C LEU A 133 16.84 -40.39 8.80
N GLY A 134 16.99 -40.36 10.12
CA GLY A 134 18.03 -41.10 10.81
C GLY A 134 17.71 -42.59 10.66
N THR A 135 18.51 -43.27 9.85
CA THR A 135 18.48 -44.72 9.66
C THR A 135 18.80 -45.42 10.99
N VAL A 136 17.78 -45.88 11.70
CA VAL A 136 17.96 -46.88 12.76
C VAL A 136 18.09 -48.23 12.09
N GLY A 137 19.33 -48.59 11.75
CA GLY A 137 19.74 -49.93 11.39
C GLY A 137 20.88 -50.36 12.30
N ARG A 138 20.55 -51.06 13.38
CA ARG A 138 21.39 -52.12 13.94
C ARG A 138 20.57 -53.06 14.81
#